data_AF-A0A8I1RH98-F1
#
_entry.id   AF-A0A8I1RH98-F1
#
_cell.length_a   1.000
_cell.length_b   1.000
_cell.length_c   1.000
_cell.angle_alpha   90.00
_cell.angle_beta   90.00
_cell.angle_gamma   90.00
#
_symmetry.space_group_name_H-M   'P 1'
#
loop_
_entity.id
_entity.type
_entity.pdbx_description
1 polymer ?
#
loop_
_entity_poly.entity_id
_entity_poly.type
_entity_poly.pdbx_seq_one_letter_code
_entity_poly.pdbx_strand_id
1 'polypeptide(L)'
;MPDDKKMIEPIDAAFDDVTKAIVAAGTGSAPEGPGKGNREVADESLPVATWRGVLDLGGNEIDCYVLEDGTRVLSSGSTTKAIANVERGSLQDYVGQKALNPYINIDKILQEVVRFSIPGTQWPGLGITTEHFELICRGYVQALYEGASLTERQREIAIRCAVLTAGLTRTGLDALVDEATGYQYERAEDALQVKLRAFIADELRDWEKTFPDELWQEFGRLTKWKGALHSRPKWWGKLVIEMIYDTLDPDVAEYLKANKPKGGVHWHRQLTENVGVRQLVSRCYEIIGMAKTCDDIHELRQRVAQHYGKKPVQFTMFLKPPGK
;
A
#
# COMPACT_ATOMS: atom_id res chain seq x y z
N MET A 1 -71.80 -15.83 -3.46
CA MET A 1 -71.48 -17.27 -3.50
C MET A 1 -71.29 -17.64 -4.95
N PRO A 2 -70.09 -18.09 -5.30
CA PRO A 2 -69.94 -19.48 -5.70
C PRO A 2 -68.81 -20.19 -4.93
N ASP A 3 -69.11 -21.45 -4.61
CA ASP A 3 -68.16 -22.50 -4.24
C ASP A 3 -67.25 -22.82 -5.42
N ASP A 4 -65.97 -23.07 -5.13
CA ASP A 4 -65.15 -24.04 -5.86
C ASP A 4 -63.98 -24.47 -4.98
N LYS A 5 -64.28 -25.39 -4.04
CA LYS A 5 -63.24 -26.18 -3.37
C LYS A 5 -62.68 -27.16 -4.40
N LYS A 6 -61.56 -26.81 -5.03
CA LYS A 6 -60.76 -27.77 -5.80
C LYS A 6 -60.27 -28.87 -4.85
N MET A 7 -60.87 -30.05 -4.97
CA MET A 7 -60.32 -31.27 -4.39
C MET A 7 -58.96 -31.53 -5.04
N ILE A 8 -57.93 -31.70 -4.22
CA ILE A 8 -56.59 -32.09 -4.66
C ILE A 8 -56.65 -33.59 -4.91
N GLU A 9 -56.55 -34.00 -6.16
CA GLU A 9 -56.47 -35.41 -6.53
C GLU A 9 -55.09 -35.98 -6.09
N PRO A 10 -55.02 -37.26 -5.66
CA PRO A 10 -53.76 -37.89 -5.30
C PRO A 10 -52.84 -37.92 -6.53
N ILE A 11 -51.61 -37.46 -6.36
CA ILE A 11 -50.58 -37.55 -7.40
C ILE A 11 -50.22 -39.04 -7.52
N ASP A 12 -50.58 -39.67 -8.64
CA ASP A 12 -50.18 -41.03 -8.97
C ASP A 12 -48.74 -41.03 -9.53
N ALA A 13 -47.79 -40.81 -8.64
CA ALA A 13 -46.37 -40.86 -8.93
C ALA A 13 -45.65 -41.68 -7.85
N ALA A 14 -44.66 -42.48 -8.26
CA ALA A 14 -43.83 -43.20 -7.32
C ALA A 14 -43.03 -42.21 -6.46
N PHE A 15 -42.74 -42.59 -5.21
CA PHE A 15 -42.00 -41.74 -4.26
C PHE A 15 -40.65 -41.26 -4.82
N ASP A 16 -40.02 -42.07 -5.67
CA ASP A 16 -38.76 -41.74 -6.35
C ASP A 16 -38.94 -40.63 -7.40
N ASP A 17 -40.09 -40.54 -8.06
CA ASP A 17 -40.35 -39.48 -9.04
C ASP A 17 -40.64 -38.13 -8.36
N VAL A 18 -41.32 -38.18 -7.20
CA VAL A 18 -41.58 -36.99 -6.37
C VAL A 18 -40.28 -36.45 -5.76
N THR A 19 -39.40 -37.33 -5.27
CA THR A 19 -38.10 -36.93 -4.73
C THR A 19 -37.19 -36.35 -5.82
N LYS A 20 -37.19 -36.93 -7.03
CA LYS A 20 -36.43 -36.39 -8.16
C LYS A 20 -36.92 -35.00 -8.61
N ALA A 21 -38.24 -34.77 -8.58
CA ALA A 21 -38.82 -33.46 -8.88
C ALA A 21 -38.49 -32.40 -7.81
N ILE A 22 -38.45 -32.77 -6.52
CA ILE A 22 -38.03 -31.88 -5.43
C ILE A 22 -36.54 -31.54 -5.55
N VAL A 23 -35.70 -32.52 -5.89
CA VAL A 23 -34.26 -32.32 -6.10
C VAL A 23 -33.99 -31.45 -7.34
N ALA A 24 -34.77 -31.61 -8.42
CA ALA A 24 -34.69 -30.76 -9.61
C ALA A 24 -35.24 -29.34 -9.38
N ALA A 25 -36.22 -29.16 -8.50
CA ALA A 25 -36.72 -27.84 -8.09
C ALA A 25 -35.77 -27.09 -7.13
N GLY A 26 -34.80 -27.79 -6.54
CA GLY A 26 -33.75 -27.23 -5.68
C GLY A 26 -32.63 -26.49 -6.42
N THR A 27 -32.61 -26.50 -7.76
CA THR A 27 -31.66 -25.74 -8.59
C THR A 27 -32.23 -24.40 -9.08
N GLY A 28 -33.08 -23.77 -8.25
CA GLY A 28 -33.42 -22.35 -8.40
C GLY A 28 -32.39 -21.51 -7.65
N SER A 29 -31.56 -20.77 -8.38
CA SER A 29 -30.69 -19.74 -7.80
C SER A 29 -31.51 -18.78 -6.94
N ALA A 30 -31.22 -18.75 -5.64
CA ALA A 30 -31.69 -17.70 -4.76
C ALA A 30 -31.16 -16.35 -5.30
N PRO A 31 -31.96 -15.26 -5.29
CA PRO A 31 -31.50 -13.99 -5.81
C PRO A 31 -30.32 -13.49 -4.97
N GLU A 32 -29.20 -13.29 -5.66
CA GLU A 32 -27.93 -12.84 -5.10
C GLU A 32 -28.09 -11.46 -4.46
N GLY A 33 -27.88 -11.40 -3.14
CA GLY A 33 -27.56 -10.14 -2.48
C GLY A 33 -26.20 -9.63 -2.97
N PRO A 34 -25.95 -8.30 -2.95
CA PRO A 34 -24.74 -7.74 -3.53
C PRO A 34 -23.54 -8.15 -2.68
N GLY A 35 -22.65 -9.00 -3.21
CA GLY A 35 -21.33 -9.21 -2.60
C GLY A 35 -20.77 -10.63 -2.51
N LYS A 36 -21.34 -11.64 -3.18
CA LYS A 36 -20.66 -12.94 -3.36
C LYS A 36 -20.61 -13.31 -4.83
N GLY A 37 -19.64 -12.77 -5.56
CA GLY A 37 -19.35 -13.27 -6.90
C GLY A 37 -18.98 -14.76 -6.85
N ASN A 38 -19.42 -15.52 -7.85
CA ASN A 38 -18.98 -16.87 -8.15
C ASN A 38 -17.47 -17.02 -7.90
N ARG A 39 -17.08 -17.60 -6.76
CA ARG A 39 -15.71 -18.05 -6.56
C ARG A 39 -15.68 -19.50 -7.00
N GLU A 40 -15.00 -19.75 -8.11
CA GLU A 40 -14.69 -21.10 -8.56
C GLU A 40 -13.83 -21.79 -7.50
N VAL A 41 -14.17 -23.04 -7.19
CA VAL A 41 -13.41 -23.90 -6.29
C VAL A 41 -12.08 -24.22 -6.97
N ALA A 42 -11.01 -24.36 -6.19
CA ALA A 42 -9.70 -24.73 -6.73
C ALA A 42 -9.81 -26.09 -7.48
N ASP A 43 -9.34 -26.11 -8.72
CA ASP A 43 -9.29 -27.31 -9.57
C ASP A 43 -7.93 -28.01 -9.41
N GLU A 44 -7.87 -29.32 -9.65
CA GLU A 44 -6.64 -30.13 -9.62
C GLU A 44 -5.63 -29.71 -10.70
N SER A 45 -6.08 -28.96 -11.71
CA SER A 45 -5.23 -28.41 -12.76
C SER A 45 -4.40 -27.19 -12.35
N LEU A 46 -4.66 -26.61 -11.17
CA LEU A 46 -3.94 -25.42 -10.69
C LEU A 46 -2.62 -25.80 -10.01
N PRO A 47 -1.54 -25.03 -10.25
CA PRO A 47 -0.26 -25.27 -9.59
C PRO A 47 -0.41 -25.16 -8.07
N VAL A 48 0.22 -26.06 -7.33
CA VAL A 48 0.09 -26.13 -5.87
C VAL A 48 1.17 -25.28 -5.19
N ALA A 49 0.76 -24.46 -4.21
CA ALA A 49 1.70 -23.75 -3.33
C ALA A 49 2.34 -24.71 -2.33
N THR A 50 3.58 -25.10 -2.60
CA THR A 50 4.36 -26.03 -1.76
C THR A 50 5.00 -25.33 -0.57
N TRP A 51 5.40 -24.06 -0.74
CA TRP A 51 5.96 -23.23 0.33
C TRP A 51 5.10 -21.99 0.56
N ARG A 52 4.98 -21.61 1.83
CA ARG A 52 4.16 -20.47 2.28
C ARG A 52 4.97 -19.62 3.23
N GLY A 53 4.87 -18.31 3.10
CA GLY A 53 5.54 -17.36 3.99
C GLY A 53 4.84 -16.01 4.01
N VAL A 54 5.34 -15.14 4.89
CA VAL A 54 4.91 -13.75 4.99
C VAL A 54 6.15 -12.88 4.89
N LEU A 55 6.09 -11.86 4.03
CA LEU A 55 7.13 -10.83 3.87
C LEU A 55 6.64 -9.54 4.54
N ASP A 56 7.33 -9.11 5.60
CA ASP A 56 7.02 -7.84 6.27
C ASP A 56 7.80 -6.67 5.63
N LEU A 57 7.07 -5.82 4.90
CA LEU A 57 7.57 -4.62 4.25
C LEU A 57 7.43 -3.36 5.12
N GLY A 58 7.95 -3.41 6.35
CA GLY A 58 7.96 -2.28 7.26
C GLY A 58 6.61 -2.00 7.91
N GLY A 59 5.92 -3.06 8.35
CA GLY A 59 4.59 -3.05 8.95
C GLY A 59 3.47 -3.40 7.97
N ASN A 60 3.80 -3.68 6.71
CA ASN A 60 2.86 -4.16 5.70
C ASN A 60 3.21 -5.59 5.31
N GLU A 61 2.42 -6.55 5.77
CA GLU A 61 2.62 -7.97 5.50
C GLU A 61 2.11 -8.33 4.09
N ILE A 62 2.94 -9.06 3.34
CA ILE A 62 2.60 -9.66 2.05
C ILE A 62 2.69 -11.16 2.16
N ASP A 63 1.60 -11.87 1.87
CA ASP A 63 1.63 -13.33 1.78
C ASP A 63 2.39 -13.74 0.51
N CYS A 64 3.36 -14.63 0.64
CA CYS A 64 4.19 -15.10 -0.45
C CYS A 64 4.23 -16.64 -0.51
N TYR A 65 4.38 -17.15 -1.73
CA TYR A 65 4.31 -18.58 -2.01
C TYR A 65 5.36 -18.98 -3.04
N VAL A 66 5.86 -20.21 -2.90
CA VAL A 66 6.59 -20.90 -3.96
C VAL A 66 5.74 -22.07 -4.43
N LEU A 67 5.45 -22.10 -5.72
CA LEU A 67 4.64 -23.13 -6.36
C LEU A 67 5.50 -24.36 -6.67
N GLU A 68 4.86 -25.49 -6.97
CA GLU A 68 5.53 -26.76 -7.28
C GLU A 68 6.50 -26.71 -8.47
N ASP A 69 6.25 -25.82 -9.43
CA ASP A 69 7.10 -25.56 -10.59
C ASP A 69 8.29 -24.62 -10.28
N GLY A 70 8.41 -24.16 -9.03
CA GLY A 70 9.41 -23.19 -8.58
C GLY A 70 9.03 -21.73 -8.81
N THR A 71 7.84 -21.45 -9.37
CA THR A 71 7.34 -20.09 -9.57
C THR A 71 7.11 -19.40 -8.22
N ARG A 72 7.64 -18.18 -8.07
CA ARG A 72 7.50 -17.36 -6.85
C ARG A 72 6.40 -16.33 -7.07
N VAL A 73 5.39 -16.35 -6.19
CA VAL A 73 4.24 -15.46 -6.28
C VAL A 73 3.97 -14.72 -4.96
N LEU A 74 3.54 -13.48 -5.09
CA LEU A 74 3.01 -12.65 -4.00
C LEU A 74 1.50 -12.57 -4.14
N SER A 75 0.76 -12.72 -3.03
CA SER A 75 -0.70 -12.58 -3.03
C SER A 75 -1.08 -11.19 -3.54
N SER A 76 -1.95 -11.13 -4.56
CA SER A 76 -2.35 -9.88 -5.21
C SER A 76 -3.07 -8.93 -4.24
N GLY A 77 -3.89 -9.48 -3.34
CA GLY A 77 -4.61 -8.73 -2.32
C GLY A 77 -3.66 -8.11 -1.28
N SER A 78 -2.75 -8.92 -0.74
CA SER A 78 -1.76 -8.44 0.24
C SER A 78 -0.76 -7.45 -0.37
N THR A 79 -0.37 -7.65 -1.64
CA THR A 79 0.42 -6.69 -2.41
C THR A 79 -0.29 -5.35 -2.52
N THR A 80 -1.58 -5.36 -2.89
CA THR A 80 -2.39 -4.14 -3.00
C THR A 80 -2.45 -3.41 -1.66
N LYS A 81 -2.66 -4.15 -0.56
CA LYS A 81 -2.63 -3.60 0.80
C LYS A 81 -1.29 -2.96 1.13
N ALA A 82 -0.18 -3.62 0.82
CA ALA A 82 1.15 -3.12 1.13
C ALA A 82 1.51 -1.85 0.35
N ILE A 83 1.22 -1.82 -0.96
CA ILE A 83 1.55 -0.69 -1.83
C ILE A 83 0.58 0.48 -1.62
N ALA A 84 -0.73 0.22 -1.56
CA ALA A 84 -1.77 1.27 -1.52
C ALA A 84 -2.32 1.59 -0.13
N ASN A 85 -1.82 0.95 0.92
CA ASN A 85 -2.21 1.16 2.31
C ASN A 85 -3.70 0.96 2.59
N VAL A 86 -4.31 -0.05 1.97
CA VAL A 86 -5.75 -0.32 2.06
C VAL A 86 -6.08 -1.65 2.70
N GLU A 87 -7.23 -1.72 3.36
CA GLU A 87 -7.74 -2.99 3.88
C GLU A 87 -8.28 -3.92 2.78
N ARG A 88 -8.84 -3.35 1.70
CA ARG A 88 -9.36 -4.10 0.54
C ARG A 88 -9.19 -3.28 -0.74
N GLY A 89 -8.92 -3.97 -1.85
CA GLY A 89 -8.86 -3.38 -3.18
C GLY A 89 -8.37 -4.38 -4.22
N SER A 90 -8.76 -4.20 -5.48
CA SER A 90 -8.18 -4.95 -6.59
C SER A 90 -6.90 -4.27 -7.03
N LEU A 91 -5.86 -5.05 -7.35
CA LEU A 91 -4.61 -4.51 -7.92
C LEU A 91 -4.88 -3.68 -9.18
N GLN A 92 -5.86 -4.11 -9.99
CA GLN A 92 -6.30 -3.39 -11.19
C GLN A 92 -6.71 -1.94 -10.92
N ASP A 93 -7.32 -1.67 -9.76
CA ASP A 93 -7.79 -0.32 -9.40
C ASP A 93 -6.62 0.65 -9.18
N TYR A 94 -5.44 0.13 -8.84
CA TYR A 94 -4.26 0.95 -8.52
C TYR A 94 -3.34 1.06 -9.73
N VAL A 95 -3.16 -0.05 -10.44
CA VAL A 95 -2.23 -0.14 -11.57
C VAL A 95 -2.89 0.35 -12.88
N GLY A 96 -4.21 0.29 -13.00
CA GLY A 96 -4.97 0.59 -14.23
C GLY A 96 -5.33 2.05 -14.42
N GLN A 97 -4.60 2.93 -13.76
CA GLN A 97 -4.88 4.36 -13.76
C GLN A 97 -4.25 5.01 -14.99
N LYS A 98 -5.01 5.88 -15.67
CA LYS A 98 -4.58 6.51 -16.94
C LYS A 98 -3.20 7.14 -16.88
N ALA A 99 -2.84 7.74 -15.74
CA ALA A 99 -1.54 8.37 -15.52
C ALA A 99 -0.37 7.37 -15.45
N LEU A 100 -0.65 6.09 -15.19
CA LEU A 100 0.34 5.01 -15.05
C LEU A 100 0.46 4.16 -16.31
N ASN A 101 -0.49 4.24 -17.26
CA ASN A 101 -0.45 3.46 -18.50
C ASN A 101 0.87 3.55 -19.28
N PRO A 102 1.57 4.71 -19.35
CA PRO A 102 2.87 4.79 -20.03
C PRO A 102 3.99 4.02 -19.30
N TYR A 103 3.81 3.75 -18.01
CA TYR A 103 4.83 3.22 -17.10
C TYR A 103 4.59 1.77 -16.69
N ILE A 104 3.32 1.36 -16.67
CA ILE A 104 2.91 0.03 -16.27
C ILE A 104 2.02 -0.56 -17.34
N ASN A 105 2.48 -1.66 -17.95
CA ASN A 105 1.67 -2.45 -18.85
C ASN A 105 0.69 -3.32 -18.05
N ILE A 106 -0.50 -2.78 -17.82
CA ILE A 106 -1.52 -3.48 -17.04
C ILE A 106 -2.02 -4.75 -17.73
N ASP A 107 -2.14 -4.75 -19.04
CA ASP A 107 -2.66 -5.90 -19.78
C ASP A 107 -1.75 -7.11 -19.59
N LYS A 108 -0.43 -6.90 -19.62
CA LYS A 108 0.56 -7.92 -19.31
C LYS A 108 0.38 -8.44 -17.87
N ILE A 109 0.33 -7.54 -16.89
CA ILE A 109 0.24 -7.91 -15.46
C ILE A 109 -1.04 -8.69 -15.17
N LEU A 110 -2.19 -8.27 -15.72
CA LEU A 110 -3.48 -8.91 -15.46
C LEU A 110 -3.61 -10.27 -16.18
N GLN A 111 -3.06 -10.40 -17.38
CA GLN A 111 -3.05 -11.68 -18.11
C GLN A 111 -2.13 -12.71 -17.45
N GLU A 112 -1.06 -12.27 -16.80
CA GLU A 112 -0.07 -13.13 -16.15
C GLU A 112 -0.31 -13.26 -14.63
N VAL A 113 -1.51 -12.92 -14.13
CA VAL A 113 -1.91 -13.25 -12.75
C VAL A 113 -2.04 -14.76 -12.61
N VAL A 114 -1.30 -15.33 -11.67
CA VAL A 114 -1.27 -16.77 -11.44
C VAL A 114 -2.39 -17.16 -10.48
N ARG A 115 -3.28 -18.04 -10.92
CA ARG A 115 -4.19 -18.78 -10.04
C ARG A 115 -3.48 -20.04 -9.55
N PHE A 116 -3.54 -20.28 -8.24
CA PHE A 116 -2.86 -21.43 -7.63
C PHE A 116 -3.67 -22.02 -6.48
N SER A 117 -3.44 -23.30 -6.19
CA SER A 117 -4.09 -24.00 -5.09
C SER A 117 -3.28 -23.80 -3.80
N ILE A 118 -3.97 -23.47 -2.70
CA ILE A 118 -3.37 -23.33 -1.37
C ILE A 118 -3.79 -24.54 -0.52
N PRO A 119 -2.84 -25.40 -0.11
CA PRO A 119 -3.16 -26.56 0.72
C PRO A 119 -3.89 -26.18 2.01
N GLY A 120 -5.02 -26.85 2.25
CA GLY A 120 -5.89 -26.61 3.42
C GLY A 120 -7.00 -25.58 3.18
N THR A 121 -7.10 -25.00 1.98
CA THR A 121 -8.22 -24.13 1.59
C THR A 121 -8.84 -24.58 0.28
N GLN A 122 -10.16 -24.50 0.19
CA GLN A 122 -10.91 -24.81 -1.04
C GLN A 122 -10.88 -23.68 -2.08
N TRP A 123 -10.35 -22.51 -1.71
CA TRP A 123 -10.36 -21.32 -2.54
C TRP A 123 -8.99 -21.12 -3.20
N PRO A 124 -8.93 -20.87 -4.51
CA PRO A 124 -7.67 -20.59 -5.18
C PRO A 124 -7.10 -19.24 -4.73
N GLY A 125 -5.77 -19.18 -4.60
CA GLY A 125 -5.03 -17.94 -4.45
C GLY A 125 -4.91 -17.21 -5.78
N LEU A 126 -4.81 -15.88 -5.71
CA LEU A 126 -4.44 -15.03 -6.83
C LEU A 126 -3.08 -14.41 -6.52
N GLY A 127 -2.10 -14.68 -7.36
CA GLY A 127 -0.72 -14.26 -7.18
C GLY A 127 -0.21 -13.43 -8.34
N ILE A 128 0.65 -12.46 -8.04
CA ILE A 128 1.51 -11.83 -9.03
C ILE A 128 2.93 -12.35 -8.85
N THR A 129 3.68 -12.48 -9.94
CA THR A 129 5.09 -12.86 -9.87
C THR A 129 5.92 -11.75 -9.22
N THR A 130 7.11 -12.10 -8.74
CA THR A 130 8.07 -11.10 -8.23
C THR A 130 8.50 -10.10 -9.30
N GLU A 131 8.54 -10.51 -10.57
CA GLU A 131 8.78 -9.62 -11.72
C GLU A 131 7.66 -8.58 -11.85
N HIS A 132 6.39 -8.99 -11.76
CA HIS A 132 5.28 -8.04 -11.83
C HIS A 132 5.26 -7.08 -10.65
N PHE A 133 5.58 -7.55 -9.45
CA PHE A 133 5.72 -6.66 -8.30
C PHE A 133 6.81 -5.59 -8.53
N GLU A 134 7.97 -6.01 -9.05
CA GLU A 134 9.05 -5.07 -9.41
C GLU A 134 8.61 -4.10 -10.50
N LEU A 135 7.94 -4.56 -11.56
CA LEU A 135 7.39 -3.73 -12.63
C LEU A 135 6.41 -2.68 -12.11
N ILE A 136 5.53 -3.05 -11.18
CA ILE A 136 4.57 -2.12 -10.56
C ILE A 136 5.32 -1.06 -9.76
N CYS A 137 6.24 -1.47 -8.88
CA CYS A 137 7.03 -0.54 -8.10
C CYS A 137 7.84 0.40 -9.00
N ARG A 138 8.53 -0.14 -10.01
CA ARG A 138 9.33 0.62 -10.97
C ARG A 138 8.47 1.60 -11.76
N GLY A 139 7.31 1.17 -12.25
CA GLY A 139 6.43 2.04 -13.02
C GLY A 139 5.86 3.19 -12.20
N TYR A 140 5.50 2.96 -10.93
CA TYR A 140 5.13 4.05 -10.03
C TYR A 140 6.28 5.02 -9.77
N VAL A 141 7.49 4.50 -9.52
CA VAL A 141 8.68 5.34 -9.30
C VAL A 141 9.02 6.14 -10.54
N GLN A 142 8.93 5.54 -11.72
CA GLN A 142 9.18 6.21 -13.00
C GLN A 142 8.13 7.27 -13.30
N ALA A 143 6.84 6.98 -13.07
CA ALA A 143 5.77 7.95 -13.20
C ALA A 143 5.96 9.16 -12.27
N LEU A 144 6.45 8.92 -11.05
CA LEU A 144 6.78 9.98 -10.09
C LEU A 144 8.02 10.77 -10.52
N TYR A 145 9.01 10.10 -11.10
CA TYR A 145 10.25 10.72 -11.56
C TYR A 145 10.03 11.58 -12.80
N GLU A 146 9.23 11.11 -13.77
CA GLU A 146 8.93 11.83 -15.01
C GLU A 146 7.80 12.88 -14.86
N GLY A 147 7.37 13.16 -13.64
CA GLY A 147 6.38 14.20 -13.38
C GLY A 147 4.99 13.91 -13.95
N ALA A 148 4.61 12.64 -14.10
CA ALA A 148 3.29 12.26 -14.60
C ALA A 148 2.18 12.90 -13.74
N SER A 149 1.00 13.11 -14.34
CA SER A 149 -0.18 13.70 -13.69
C SER A 149 -0.83 12.75 -12.66
N LEU A 150 -0.07 12.41 -11.62
CA LEU A 150 -0.45 11.55 -10.52
C LEU A 150 -1.32 12.33 -9.52
N THR A 151 -2.40 11.68 -9.09
CA THR A 151 -3.17 12.10 -7.91
C THR A 151 -2.30 12.00 -6.64
N GLU A 152 -2.69 12.72 -5.58
CA GLU A 152 -1.98 12.68 -4.29
C GLU A 152 -1.75 11.24 -3.81
N ARG A 153 -2.81 10.43 -3.87
CA ARG A 153 -2.75 9.02 -3.45
C ARG A 153 -1.77 8.19 -4.31
N GLN A 154 -1.67 8.46 -5.60
CA GLN A 154 -0.70 7.78 -6.48
C GLN A 154 0.73 8.24 -6.20
N ARG A 155 0.93 9.50 -5.79
CA ARG A 155 2.25 10.00 -5.37
C ARG A 155 2.70 9.33 -4.07
N GLU A 156 1.81 9.21 -3.08
CA GLU A 156 2.09 8.46 -1.85
C GLU A 156 2.49 7.00 -2.14
N ILE A 157 1.75 6.36 -3.04
CA ILE A 157 2.06 4.99 -3.51
C ILE A 157 3.45 4.95 -4.15
N ALA A 158 3.78 5.90 -5.02
CA ALA A 158 5.07 5.93 -5.69
C ALA A 158 6.26 6.18 -4.76
N ILE A 159 6.10 7.05 -3.75
CA ILE A 159 7.11 7.25 -2.71
C ILE A 159 7.32 5.94 -1.93
N ARG A 160 6.23 5.26 -1.58
CA ARG A 160 6.30 3.96 -0.91
C ARG A 160 7.01 2.92 -1.76
N CYS A 161 6.65 2.79 -3.03
CA CYS A 161 7.34 1.91 -3.99
C CYS A 161 8.84 2.20 -4.04
N ALA A 162 9.26 3.47 -4.03
CA ALA A 162 10.68 3.83 -4.01
C ALA A 162 11.40 3.32 -2.76
N VAL A 163 10.82 3.51 -1.57
CA VAL A 163 11.37 3.03 -0.30
C VAL A 163 11.43 1.50 -0.26
N LEU A 164 10.37 0.83 -0.73
CA LEU A 164 10.30 -0.62 -0.79
C LEU A 164 11.37 -1.19 -1.74
N THR A 165 11.49 -0.64 -2.95
CA THR A 165 12.51 -1.06 -3.92
C THR A 165 13.92 -0.86 -3.36
N ALA A 166 14.21 0.24 -2.67
CA ALA A 166 15.51 0.47 -2.06
C ALA A 166 15.83 -0.56 -0.96
N GLY A 167 14.89 -0.80 -0.04
CA GLY A 167 15.05 -1.77 1.03
C GLY A 167 15.21 -3.20 0.51
N LEU A 168 14.41 -3.59 -0.49
CA LEU A 168 14.48 -4.89 -1.14
C LEU A 168 15.79 -5.09 -1.89
N THR A 169 16.26 -4.07 -2.63
CA THR A 169 17.53 -4.14 -3.36
C THR A 169 18.69 -4.37 -2.39
N ARG A 170 18.75 -3.59 -1.31
CA ARG A 170 19.80 -3.74 -0.30
C ARG A 170 19.78 -5.09 0.38
N THR A 171 18.60 -5.56 0.77
CA THR A 171 18.44 -6.88 1.40
C THR A 171 18.75 -8.02 0.43
N GLY A 172 18.41 -7.87 -0.85
CA GLY A 172 18.75 -8.83 -1.90
C GLY A 172 20.26 -8.92 -2.13
N LEU A 173 20.98 -7.79 -2.13
CA LEU A 173 22.44 -7.79 -2.21
C LEU A 173 23.08 -8.51 -1.01
N ASP A 174 22.62 -8.21 0.21
CA ASP A 174 23.07 -8.91 1.40
C ASP A 174 22.80 -10.41 1.30
N ALA A 175 21.61 -10.82 0.83
CA ALA A 175 21.27 -12.22 0.64
C ALA A 175 22.19 -12.94 -0.37
N LEU A 176 22.53 -12.27 -1.49
CA LEU A 176 23.45 -12.81 -2.50
C LEU A 176 24.88 -12.93 -1.95
N VAL A 177 25.32 -12.00 -1.11
CA VAL A 177 26.61 -12.08 -0.41
C VAL A 177 26.61 -13.23 0.59
N ASP A 178 25.53 -13.39 1.35
CA ASP A 178 25.37 -14.48 2.32
C ASP A 178 25.38 -15.85 1.63
N GLU A 179 24.74 -15.96 0.46
CA GLU A 179 24.76 -17.16 -0.37
C GLU A 179 26.17 -17.45 -0.91
N ALA A 180 26.83 -16.44 -1.48
CA ALA A 180 28.16 -16.58 -2.07
C ALA A 180 29.27 -16.89 -1.06
N THR A 181 29.11 -16.44 0.19
CA THR A 181 30.08 -16.68 1.29
C THR A 181 29.75 -17.92 2.12
N GLY A 182 28.55 -18.49 1.96
CA GLY A 182 28.04 -19.56 2.81
C GLY A 182 27.45 -19.10 4.15
N TYR A 183 27.51 -17.80 4.46
CA TYR A 183 26.95 -17.22 5.69
C TYR A 183 25.43 -17.38 5.81
N GLN A 184 24.74 -17.71 4.70
CA GLN A 184 23.31 -18.03 4.70
C GLN A 184 22.90 -19.15 5.68
N TYR A 185 23.82 -20.08 6.01
CA TYR A 185 23.56 -21.19 6.94
C TYR A 185 23.89 -20.83 8.40
N GLU A 186 24.62 -19.74 8.65
CA GLU A 186 25.00 -19.30 10.00
C GLU A 186 24.09 -18.20 10.54
N ARG A 187 23.52 -17.37 9.67
CA ARG A 187 22.60 -16.30 10.06
C ARG A 187 21.29 -16.87 10.63
N ALA A 188 20.67 -16.13 11.55
CA ALA A 188 19.32 -16.45 12.02
C ALA A 188 18.33 -16.48 10.84
N GLU A 189 17.33 -17.36 10.93
CA GLU A 189 16.37 -17.62 9.86
C GLU A 189 15.66 -16.34 9.40
N ASP A 190 15.32 -15.44 10.34
CA ASP A 190 14.60 -14.18 10.11
C ASP A 190 15.51 -12.95 9.95
N ALA A 191 16.85 -13.12 9.96
CA ALA A 191 17.80 -12.01 9.98
C ALA A 191 17.61 -11.02 8.82
N LEU A 192 17.34 -11.51 7.61
CA LEU A 192 17.10 -10.67 6.43
C LEU A 192 15.78 -9.89 6.54
N GLN A 193 14.73 -10.48 7.12
CA GLN A 193 13.47 -9.77 7.34
C GLN A 193 13.61 -8.69 8.41
N VAL A 194 14.31 -8.97 9.51
CA VAL A 194 14.62 -7.96 10.54
C VAL A 194 15.41 -6.81 9.93
N LYS A 195 16.41 -7.12 9.10
CA LYS A 195 17.26 -6.14 8.44
C LYS A 195 16.47 -5.30 7.43
N LEU A 196 15.62 -5.90 6.60
CA LEU A 196 14.74 -5.22 5.65
C LEU A 196 13.84 -4.19 6.35
N ARG A 197 13.22 -4.58 7.47
CA ARG A 197 12.36 -3.68 8.26
C ARG A 197 13.14 -2.51 8.83
N ALA A 198 14.35 -2.76 9.33
CA ALA A 198 15.22 -1.71 9.84
C ALA A 198 15.62 -0.73 8.71
N PHE A 199 15.96 -1.22 7.52
CA PHE A 199 16.31 -0.37 6.39
C PHE A 199 15.14 0.46 5.87
N ILE A 200 13.95 -0.13 5.74
CA ILE A 200 12.75 0.63 5.37
C ILE A 200 12.51 1.75 6.41
N ALA A 201 12.70 1.47 7.70
CA ALA A 201 12.57 2.47 8.76
C ALA A 201 13.67 3.54 8.75
N ASP A 202 14.91 3.20 8.38
CA ASP A 202 16.04 4.12 8.34
C ASP A 202 16.06 5.01 7.09
N GLU A 203 15.68 4.48 5.92
CA GLU A 203 15.48 5.28 4.71
C GLU A 203 14.39 6.34 4.93
N LEU A 204 13.38 6.06 5.77
CA LEU A 204 12.39 7.06 6.19
C LEU A 204 12.99 8.14 7.12
N ARG A 205 14.08 7.85 7.87
CA ARG A 205 14.69 8.73 8.87
C ARG A 205 15.83 9.60 8.36
N ASP A 206 16.64 9.14 7.41
CA ASP A 206 17.81 9.90 6.95
C ASP A 206 17.44 11.23 6.29
N TRP A 207 16.23 11.31 5.73
CA TRP A 207 15.63 12.53 5.24
C TRP A 207 15.33 13.56 6.35
N GLU A 208 15.08 13.12 7.58
CA GLU A 208 14.73 13.97 8.74
C GLU A 208 15.93 14.75 9.32
N LYS A 209 17.19 14.35 9.05
CA LYS A 209 18.42 14.98 9.60
C LYS A 209 18.78 16.34 8.98
N THR A 210 18.12 16.71 7.88
CA THR A 210 18.40 17.94 7.12
C THR A 210 17.58 19.14 7.61
N PHE A 211 16.67 18.92 8.57
CA PHE A 211 15.73 19.93 9.01
C PHE A 211 16.27 20.73 10.21
N PRO A 212 15.97 22.05 10.27
CA PRO A 212 16.34 22.88 11.40
C PRO A 212 15.70 22.42 12.72
N ASP A 213 16.45 22.51 13.82
CA ASP A 213 15.99 22.09 15.16
C ASP A 213 14.70 22.80 15.61
N GLU A 214 14.50 24.03 15.13
CA GLU A 214 13.32 24.85 15.40
C GLU A 214 12.01 24.20 14.90
N LEU A 215 12.06 23.47 13.78
CA LEU A 215 10.90 22.73 13.26
C LEU A 215 10.42 21.69 14.27
N TRP A 216 11.37 20.98 14.87
CA TRP A 216 11.10 19.93 15.84
C TRP A 216 10.62 20.50 17.18
N GLN A 217 11.07 21.70 17.55
CA GLN A 217 10.57 22.42 18.71
C GLN A 217 9.11 22.82 18.52
N GLU A 218 8.75 23.35 17.35
CA GLU A 218 7.36 23.72 17.03
C GLU A 218 6.44 22.50 16.96
N PHE A 219 6.88 21.39 16.35
CA PHE A 219 6.11 20.13 16.38
C PHE A 219 5.96 19.61 17.81
N GLY A 220 6.99 19.72 18.65
CA GLY A 220 6.92 19.38 20.08
C GLY A 220 5.88 20.18 20.82
N ARG A 221 5.87 21.51 20.62
CA ARG A 221 4.91 22.43 21.22
C ARG A 221 3.47 22.12 20.78
N LEU A 222 3.23 22.06 19.47
CA LEU A 222 1.89 21.88 18.88
C LEU A 222 1.30 20.50 19.17
N THR A 223 2.14 19.49 19.39
CA THR A 223 1.72 18.13 19.74
C THR A 223 1.72 17.88 21.26
N LYS A 224 2.06 18.90 22.06
CA LYS A 224 2.13 18.86 23.53
C LYS A 224 3.07 17.76 24.04
N TRP A 225 4.14 17.48 23.30
CA TRP A 225 5.14 16.49 23.66
C TRP A 225 6.00 16.97 24.84
N LYS A 226 6.14 16.14 25.88
CA LYS A 226 6.90 16.47 27.11
C LYS A 226 8.28 15.79 27.18
N GLY A 227 8.58 14.89 26.24
CA GLY A 227 9.87 14.22 26.18
C GLY A 227 10.94 15.08 25.52
N ALA A 228 12.20 14.65 25.60
CA ALA A 228 13.28 15.39 24.98
C ALA A 228 13.25 15.31 23.44
N LEU A 229 13.71 16.37 22.76
CA LEU A 229 13.72 16.50 21.29
C LEU A 229 14.64 15.47 20.59
N HIS A 230 15.60 14.90 21.29
CA HIS A 230 16.43 13.81 20.75
C HIS A 230 15.71 12.46 20.79
N SER A 231 14.69 12.31 21.64
CA SER A 231 13.85 11.11 21.80
C SER A 231 12.47 11.33 21.19
N ARG A 232 12.43 11.84 19.96
CA ARG A 232 11.20 12.15 19.24
C ARG A 232 10.36 10.89 18.97
N PRO A 233 9.02 10.98 19.06
CA PRO A 233 8.15 9.88 18.69
C PRO A 233 8.28 9.50 17.21
N LYS A 234 8.28 8.19 16.91
CA LYS A 234 8.35 7.69 15.52
C LYS A 234 7.24 8.22 14.61
N TRP A 235 6.09 8.61 15.15
CA TRP A 235 4.96 9.10 14.37
C TRP A 235 5.16 10.52 13.81
N TRP A 236 6.17 11.27 14.29
CA TRP A 236 6.49 12.60 13.75
C TRP A 236 6.95 12.58 12.29
N GLY A 237 7.46 11.45 11.80
CA GLY A 237 7.74 11.27 10.36
C GLY A 237 6.50 11.49 9.49
N LYS A 238 5.29 11.24 10.01
CA LYS A 238 4.04 11.54 9.30
C LYS A 238 3.80 13.04 9.15
N LEU A 239 4.15 13.84 10.17
CA LEU A 239 4.03 15.31 10.11
C LEU A 239 5.01 15.91 9.11
N VAL A 240 6.22 15.35 9.05
CA VAL A 240 7.24 15.72 8.10
C VAL A 240 6.76 15.50 6.66
N ILE A 241 6.20 14.32 6.39
CA ILE A 241 5.66 13.99 5.07
C ILE A 241 4.55 14.98 4.73
N GLU A 242 3.56 15.10 5.61
CA GLU A 242 2.35 15.93 5.41
C GLU A 242 2.65 17.41 5.20
N MET A 243 3.58 17.98 5.97
CA MET A 243 3.80 19.44 5.99
C MET A 243 4.93 19.88 5.08
N ILE A 244 5.94 19.03 4.84
CA ILE A 244 7.17 19.41 4.15
C ILE A 244 7.25 18.75 2.78
N TYR A 245 7.15 17.42 2.73
CA TYR A 245 7.27 16.70 1.46
C TYR A 245 6.06 16.91 0.55
N ASP A 246 4.85 16.85 1.11
CA ASP A 246 3.60 16.98 0.35
C ASP A 246 3.31 18.42 -0.10
N THR A 247 4.11 19.39 0.36
CA THR A 247 3.94 20.79 -0.02
C THR A 247 5.00 21.26 -1.01
N LEU A 248 6.14 20.56 -1.15
CA LEU A 248 7.24 20.93 -2.04
C LEU A 248 6.81 21.03 -3.50
N ASP A 249 7.45 21.96 -4.20
CA ASP A 249 7.28 22.11 -5.64
C ASP A 249 7.80 20.83 -6.35
N PRO A 250 7.01 20.23 -7.27
CA PRO A 250 7.40 19.02 -8.00
C PRO A 250 8.81 19.08 -8.60
N ASP A 251 9.19 20.21 -9.18
CA ASP A 251 10.48 20.40 -9.88
C ASP A 251 11.68 20.31 -8.93
N VAL A 252 11.46 20.63 -7.65
CA VAL A 252 12.47 20.63 -6.59
C VAL A 252 12.70 19.25 -6.03
N ALA A 253 11.62 18.48 -5.87
CA ALA A 253 11.68 17.09 -5.44
C ALA A 253 12.43 16.22 -6.46
N GLU A 254 12.33 16.56 -7.74
CA GLU A 254 13.04 15.93 -8.86
C GLU A 254 14.56 16.24 -8.81
N TYR A 255 14.93 17.51 -8.62
CA TYR A 255 16.33 17.93 -8.48
C TYR A 255 17.03 17.29 -7.25
N LEU A 256 16.33 17.17 -6.11
CA LEU A 256 16.86 16.51 -4.90
C LEU A 256 17.21 15.04 -5.10
N LYS A 257 16.44 14.33 -5.95
CA LYS A 257 16.67 12.93 -6.28
C LYS A 257 17.82 12.75 -7.27
N ALA A 258 17.94 13.64 -8.25
CA ALA A 258 18.98 13.59 -9.27
C ALA A 258 20.39 13.91 -8.72
N ASN A 259 20.49 14.82 -7.73
CA ASN A 259 21.76 15.30 -7.19
C ASN A 259 22.13 14.70 -5.81
N LYS A 260 21.87 13.40 -5.60
CA LYS A 260 22.24 12.69 -4.35
C LYS A 260 23.78 12.60 -4.25
N PRO A 261 24.43 13.17 -3.21
CA PRO A 261 25.89 13.16 -3.11
C PRO A 261 26.41 11.74 -2.85
N LYS A 262 27.66 11.48 -3.28
CA LYS A 262 28.34 10.20 -3.02
C LYS A 262 28.47 9.96 -1.51
N GLY A 263 28.38 8.69 -1.10
CA GLY A 263 28.43 8.28 0.30
C GLY A 263 29.63 8.86 1.05
N GLY A 264 29.37 9.43 2.23
CA GLY A 264 30.38 10.08 3.09
C GLY A 264 30.30 11.61 3.12
N VAL A 265 29.54 12.24 2.23
CA VAL A 265 29.33 13.71 2.25
C VAL A 265 28.02 14.02 2.94
N HIS A 266 28.09 14.75 4.05
CA HIS A 266 26.91 15.21 4.76
C HIS A 266 26.21 16.34 4.00
N TRP A 267 24.91 16.14 3.68
CA TRP A 267 24.04 17.11 3.00
C TRP A 267 24.11 18.54 3.55
N HIS A 268 24.34 18.71 4.86
CA HIS A 268 24.40 20.01 5.52
C HIS A 268 25.66 20.85 5.19
N ARG A 269 26.75 20.26 4.67
CA ARG A 269 27.95 21.03 4.29
C ARG A 269 27.84 21.71 2.91
N GLN A 270 26.86 21.32 2.09
CA GLN A 270 26.64 21.86 0.73
C GLN A 270 25.31 22.61 0.58
N LEU A 271 24.78 23.18 1.68
CA LEU A 271 23.54 23.98 1.70
C LEU A 271 23.51 25.11 0.65
N THR A 272 24.67 25.63 0.26
CA THR A 272 24.84 26.72 -0.71
C THR A 272 24.93 26.26 -2.17
N GLU A 273 25.31 25.00 -2.44
CA GLU A 273 25.57 24.50 -3.81
C GLU A 273 24.40 23.69 -4.39
N ASN A 274 23.51 23.16 -3.55
CA ASN A 274 22.48 22.19 -3.98
C ASN A 274 21.07 22.83 -3.89
N VAL A 275 20.50 23.23 -5.05
CA VAL A 275 19.24 23.99 -5.18
C VAL A 275 18.06 23.30 -4.48
N GLY A 276 17.99 21.97 -4.55
CA GLY A 276 16.93 21.17 -3.95
C GLY A 276 16.96 21.15 -2.42
N VAL A 277 18.16 21.05 -1.83
CA VAL A 277 18.31 21.07 -0.36
C VAL A 277 17.92 22.45 0.17
N ARG A 278 18.28 23.50 -0.56
CA ARG A 278 17.92 24.87 -0.21
C ARG A 278 16.41 25.09 -0.22
N GLN A 279 15.70 24.53 -1.19
CA GLN A 279 14.23 24.59 -1.24
C GLN A 279 13.56 23.72 -0.16
N LEU A 280 14.08 22.52 0.12
CA LEU A 280 13.64 21.67 1.24
C LEU A 280 13.77 22.40 2.58
N VAL A 281 14.91 23.06 2.81
CA VAL A 281 15.17 23.85 4.01
C VAL A 281 14.32 25.12 4.04
N SER A 282 14.14 25.80 2.91
CA SER A 282 13.22 26.95 2.78
C SER A 282 11.81 26.56 3.18
N ARG A 283 11.35 25.38 2.72
CA ARG A 283 10.04 24.86 3.07
C ARG A 283 9.91 24.57 4.56
N CYS A 284 10.94 24.01 5.18
CA CYS A 284 10.96 23.84 6.64
C CYS A 284 10.75 25.18 7.36
N TYR A 285 11.41 26.25 6.93
CA TYR A 285 11.27 27.57 7.55
C TYR A 285 9.91 28.25 7.30
N GLU A 286 9.30 28.05 6.12
CA GLU A 286 7.91 28.48 5.87
C GLU A 286 6.93 27.81 6.85
N ILE A 287 7.06 26.49 7.02
CA ILE A 287 6.24 25.72 7.97
C ILE A 287 6.51 26.13 9.41
N ILE A 288 7.77 26.39 9.80
CA ILE A 288 8.11 26.96 11.12
C ILE A 288 7.41 28.30 11.33
N GLY A 289 7.47 29.19 10.33
CA GLY A 289 6.83 30.50 10.39
C GLY A 289 5.32 30.41 10.62
N MET A 290 4.65 29.50 9.90
CA MET A 290 3.23 29.21 10.12
C MET A 290 2.98 28.60 11.51
N ALA A 291 3.78 27.63 11.91
CA ALA A 291 3.66 26.92 13.18
C ALA A 291 3.72 27.85 14.40
N LYS A 292 4.61 28.85 14.40
CA LYS A 292 4.73 29.86 15.47
C LYS A 292 3.44 30.61 15.76
N THR A 293 2.56 30.72 14.78
CA THR A 293 1.31 31.47 14.88
C THR A 293 0.10 30.57 15.18
N CYS A 294 0.32 29.28 15.40
CA CYS A 294 -0.70 28.28 15.72
C CYS A 294 -0.56 27.78 17.16
N ASP A 295 -1.68 27.38 17.76
CA ASP A 295 -1.73 26.84 19.12
C ASP A 295 -1.74 25.30 19.16
N ASP A 296 -2.22 24.66 18.09
CA ASP A 296 -2.23 23.21 17.96
C ASP A 296 -1.92 22.71 16.53
N ILE A 297 -1.68 21.40 16.43
CA ILE A 297 -1.32 20.76 15.16
C ILE A 297 -2.46 20.76 14.13
N HIS A 298 -3.72 20.87 14.56
CA HIS A 298 -4.86 20.92 13.65
C HIS A 298 -4.93 22.27 12.93
N GLU A 299 -4.70 23.35 13.68
CA GLU A 299 -4.62 24.69 13.14
C GLU A 299 -3.46 24.84 12.15
N LEU A 300 -2.28 24.29 12.47
CA LEU A 300 -1.14 24.29 11.56
C LEU A 300 -1.51 23.61 10.23
N ARG A 301 -2.12 22.42 10.28
CA ARG A 301 -2.57 21.71 9.07
C ARG A 301 -3.51 22.55 8.22
N GLN A 302 -4.46 23.23 8.85
CA GLN A 302 -5.42 24.07 8.14
C GLN A 302 -4.73 25.25 7.46
N ARG A 303 -3.77 25.91 8.12
CA ARG A 303 -3.02 27.03 7.54
C ARG A 303 -2.08 26.59 6.42
N VAL A 304 -1.38 25.47 6.59
CA VAL A 304 -0.53 24.87 5.56
C VAL A 304 -1.37 24.49 4.34
N ALA A 305 -2.51 23.83 4.57
CA ALA A 305 -3.45 23.50 3.50
C ALA A 305 -3.92 24.75 2.74
N GLN A 306 -4.33 25.81 3.44
CA GLN A 306 -4.75 27.07 2.81
C GLN A 306 -3.61 27.75 2.04
N HIS A 307 -2.41 27.81 2.61
CA HIS A 307 -1.23 28.45 2.01
C HIS A 307 -0.83 27.77 0.69
N TYR A 308 -0.93 26.44 0.62
CA TYR A 308 -0.63 25.66 -0.60
C TYR A 308 -1.88 25.26 -1.40
N GLY A 309 -3.01 25.96 -1.22
CA GLY A 309 -4.17 25.89 -2.12
C GLY A 309 -5.17 24.75 -1.89
N LYS A 310 -5.04 23.95 -0.82
CA LYS A 310 -6.02 22.94 -0.42
C LYS A 310 -7.20 23.61 0.33
N LYS A 311 -8.45 23.41 -0.13
CA LYS A 311 -9.67 24.00 0.47
C LYS A 311 -10.36 23.04 1.43
N PRO A 312 -10.76 23.49 2.65
CA PRO A 312 -11.53 22.65 3.57
C PRO A 312 -12.95 22.41 3.01
N VAL A 313 -13.41 21.16 3.07
CA VAL A 313 -14.78 20.77 2.70
C VAL A 313 -15.47 20.26 3.96
N GLN A 314 -16.55 20.92 4.38
CA GLN A 314 -17.30 20.56 5.58
C GLN A 314 -18.46 19.62 5.19
N PHE A 315 -18.61 18.49 5.88
CA PHE A 315 -19.76 17.59 5.70
C PHE A 315 -20.93 18.02 6.59
N THR A 316 -22.09 18.26 6.00
CA THR A 316 -23.34 18.47 6.75
C THR A 316 -23.91 17.11 7.17
N MET A 317 -23.95 16.82 8.47
CA MET A 317 -24.62 15.64 9.01
C MET A 317 -26.06 15.99 9.44
N PHE A 318 -27.03 15.16 9.04
CA PHE A 318 -28.42 15.25 9.47
C PHE A 318 -28.70 14.19 10.55
N LEU A 319 -29.28 14.61 11.67
CA LEU A 319 -29.75 13.71 12.72
C LEU A 319 -31.24 13.42 12.56
N LYS A 320 -31.66 12.20 12.89
CA LYS A 320 -33.08 11.83 12.92
C LYS A 320 -33.75 12.52 14.12
N PRO A 321 -34.92 13.16 13.97
CA PRO A 321 -35.61 13.78 15.10
C PRO A 321 -35.98 12.73 16.15
N PRO A 322 -36.00 13.09 17.45
CA PRO A 322 -36.40 12.17 18.51
C PRO A 322 -37.84 11.69 18.30
N GLY A 323 -38.06 10.38 18.48
CA GLY A 323 -39.38 9.75 18.30
C GLY A 323 -40.41 10.36 19.25
N LYS A 324 -41.63 10.60 18.73
CA LYS A 324 -42.78 11.07 19.51
C LYS A 324 -43.31 9.98 20.43
#